data_AF-A7SZS5-F1
#
_entry.id   AF-A7SZS5-F1
#
_cell.length_a   1.000
_cell.length_b   1.000
_cell.length_c   1.000
_cell.angle_alpha   90.00
_cell.angle_beta   90.00
_cell.angle_gamma   90.00
#
_symmetry.space_group_name_H-M   'P 1'
#
loop_
_entity.id
_entity.type
_entity.pdbx_description
1 polymer ?
#
loop_
_entity_poly.entity_id
_entity_poly.type
_entity_poly.pdbx_seq_one_letter_code
_entity_poly.pdbx_strand_id
1 'polypeptide(L)' 'GCVQEEIRFLICPEMILSRLFCERLDSNECVFIIGAQRFSNYTGYAHTFKWAGHHDDKSIR' A
#
# COMPACT_ATOMS: atom_id res chain seq x y z
N GLY A 1 10.39 0.40 6.42
CA GLY A 1 11.10 -0.63 5.65
C GLY A 1 10.77 -0.50 4.18
N CYS A 2 11.11 -1.51 3.38
CA CYS A 2 10.78 -1.59 1.95
C CYS A 2 10.40 -3.04 1.62
N VAL A 3 9.52 -3.59 2.46
CA VAL A 3 9.04 -4.96 2.35
C VAL A 3 7.55 -4.93 2.04
N GLN A 4 6.84 -6.04 2.23
CA GLN A 4 5.50 -6.20 1.68
C GLN A 4 4.51 -5.09 2.08
N GLU A 5 4.48 -4.69 3.35
CA GLU A 5 3.58 -3.65 3.85
C GLU A 5 3.90 -2.28 3.24
N GLU A 6 5.16 -1.82 3.33
CA GLU A 6 5.51 -0.49 2.84
C GLU A 6 5.44 -0.41 1.32
N ILE A 7 5.80 -1.47 0.61
CA ILE A 7 5.64 -1.53 -0.85
C ILE A 7 4.16 -1.37 -1.22
N ARG A 8 3.25 -2.05 -0.51
CA ARG A 8 1.80 -1.93 -0.78
C ARG A 8 1.31 -0.51 -0.52
N PHE A 9 1.73 0.10 0.58
CA PHE A 9 1.35 1.48 0.92
C PHE A 9 1.93 2.50 -0.07
N LEU A 10 3.09 2.25 -0.66
CA LEU A 10 3.68 3.13 -1.67
C LEU A 10 2.96 3.06 -3.02
N ILE A 11 2.58 1.86 -3.48
CA ILE A 11 1.87 1.72 -4.76
C ILE A 11 0.37 2.07 -4.65
N CYS A 12 -0.19 2.03 -3.43
CA CYS A 12 -1.55 2.43 -3.07
C CYS A 12 -1.52 3.52 -1.99
N PRO A 13 -1.06 4.76 -2.30
CA PRO A 13 -0.77 5.81 -1.32
C PRO A 13 -1.97 6.25 -0.47
N GLU A 14 -3.21 6.04 -0.93
CA GLU A 14 -4.41 6.30 -0.14
C GLU A 14 -4.40 5.52 1.20
N MET A 15 -3.75 4.35 1.25
CA MET A 15 -3.61 3.56 2.48
C MET A 15 -2.77 4.25 3.55
N ILE A 16 -1.83 5.13 3.18
CA ILE A 16 -0.97 5.86 4.14
C ILE A 16 -1.80 6.74 5.08
N LEU A 17 -2.95 7.24 4.60
CA LEU A 17 -3.86 8.07 5.41
C LEU A 17 -4.39 7.31 6.63
N SER A 18 -4.43 5.98 6.61
CA SER A 18 -4.82 5.19 7.78
C SER A 18 -3.98 5.52 9.02
N ARG A 19 -2.70 5.88 8.84
CA ARG A 19 -1.81 6.24 9.94
C ARG A 19 -2.19 7.54 10.66
N LEU A 20 -3.04 8.37 10.05
CA LEU A 20 -3.50 9.61 10.66
C LEU A 20 -4.49 9.36 11.79
N PHE A 21 -5.30 8.30 11.69
CA PHE A 21 -6.43 8.06 12.60
C PHE A 21 -6.49 6.64 13.17
N CYS A 22 -5.64 5.73 12.72
CA CYS A 22 -5.52 4.38 13.27
C CYS A 22 -4.41 4.33 14.32
N GLU A 23 -4.79 4.06 15.57
CA GLU A 23 -3.86 3.74 16.64
C GLU A 23 -3.19 2.38 16.42
N ARG A 24 -2.15 2.07 17.21
CA ARG A 24 -1.55 0.74 17.24
C ARG A 24 -2.61 -0.32 17.58
N LEU A 25 -2.72 -1.32 16.72
CA LEU A 25 -3.64 -2.43 16.90
C LEU A 25 -3.20 -3.35 18.05
N ASP A 26 -4.17 -3.78 18.85
CA ASP A 26 -4.01 -4.87 19.80
C ASP A 26 -4.11 -6.24 19.09
N SER A 27 -3.79 -7.32 19.81
CA SER A 27 -3.78 -8.72 19.35
C SER A 27 -5.10 -9.23 18.77
N ASN A 28 -6.22 -8.59 19.09
CA ASN A 28 -7.57 -8.92 18.63
C ASN A 28 -8.14 -7.92 17.61
N GLU A 29 -7.33 -6.99 17.12
CA GLU A 29 -7.77 -5.92 16.22
C GLU A 29 -7.15 -6.04 14.82
N CYS A 30 -7.84 -5.50 13.83
CA CYS A 30 -7.34 -5.43 12.46
C CYS A 30 -7.92 -4.20 11.74
N VAL A 31 -7.33 -3.84 10.60
CA VAL A 31 -7.79 -2.73 9.77
C VAL A 31 -8.18 -3.24 8.39
N PHE A 32 -9.40 -2.93 7.98
CA PHE A 32 -9.87 -3.14 6.61
C PHE A 32 -9.80 -1.81 5.84
N ILE A 33 -9.04 -1.79 4.75
CA ILE A 33 -8.99 -0.66 3.82
C ILE A 33 -9.53 -1.15 2.48
N ILE A 34 -10.69 -0.65 2.09
CA ILE A 34 -11.42 -1.06 0.89
C ILE A 34 -11.43 0.10 -0.11
N GLY A 35 -11.17 -0.21 -1.38
CA GLY A 35 -11.24 0.78 -2.47
C GLY A 35 -9.96 1.57 -2.72
N ALA A 36 -8.85 1.27 -2.03
CA ALA A 36 -7.57 1.92 -2.28
C ALA A 36 -7.03 1.57 -3.68
N GLN A 37 -6.89 2.57 -4.54
CA GLN A 37 -6.42 2.41 -5.90
C GLN A 37 -4.91 2.12 -5.93
N ARG A 38 -4.47 1.29 -6.87
CA ARG A 38 -3.04 1.18 -7.22
C ARG A 38 -2.67 2.20 -8.29
N PHE A 39 -1.63 2.99 -8.03
CA PHE A 39 -1.17 4.04 -8.94
C PHE A 39 0.16 3.73 -9.62
N SER A 40 0.95 2.80 -9.06
CA SER A 40 2.31 2.50 -9.54
C SER A 40 2.56 1.02 -9.75
N ASN A 41 3.28 0.71 -10.84
CA ASN A 41 3.93 -0.57 -11.04
C ASN A 41 5.30 -0.57 -10.34
N TYR A 42 5.75 -1.76 -9.95
CA TYR A 42 7.06 -1.92 -9.33
C TYR A 42 7.70 -3.25 -9.70
N THR A 43 9.01 -3.33 -9.53
CA THR A 43 9.81 -4.55 -9.61
C THR A 43 10.69 -4.67 -8.38
N GLY A 44 11.20 -5.87 -8.12
CA GLY A 44 12.09 -6.14 -6.99
C GLY A 44 11.40 -6.07 -5.63
N TYR A 45 12.22 -6.20 -4.59
CA TYR A 45 11.82 -6.24 -3.19
C TYR A 45 12.97 -5.79 -2.29
N ALA A 46 12.68 -5.15 -1.16
CA ALA A 46 13.70 -4.57 -0.29
C ALA A 46 14.69 -3.71 -1.08
N HIS A 47 15.98 -4.05 -1.03
CA HIS A 47 17.04 -3.29 -1.69
C HIS A 47 16.97 -3.29 -3.22
N THR A 48 16.21 -4.19 -3.84
CA THR A 48 16.02 -4.22 -5.31
C THR A 48 14.75 -3.52 -5.76
N PHE A 49 13.95 -2.98 -4.83
CA PHE A 49 12.68 -2.33 -5.14
C PHE A 49 12.89 -1.13 -6.07
N LYS A 50 12.16 -1.12 -7.19
CA LYS A 50 12.17 -0.03 -8.17
C LYS A 50 10.79 0.24 -8.71
N TRP A 51 10.45 1.52 -8.83
CA TRP A 51 9.27 1.96 -9.57
C TRP A 51 9.38 1.56 -11.05
N ALA A 52 8.28 1.07 -11.61
CA ALA A 52 8.24 0.47 -12.95
C ALA A 52 7.13 1.06 -13.84
N GLY A 53 6.76 2.32 -13.61
CA GLY A 53 5.76 3.02 -14.41
C GLY A 53 4.44 3.28 -13.70
N HIS A 54 3.60 4.09 -14.35
CA HIS A 54 2.21 4.27 -13.96
C HIS A 54 1.44 2.95 -14.03
N HIS A 55 0.47 2.78 -13.15
CA HIS A 55 -0.49 1.68 -13.19
C HIS A 55 -1.89 2.22 -13.46
N ASP A 56 -2.45 1.88 -14.62
CA ASP A 56 -3.86 2.11 -14.93
C ASP A 56 -4.71 1.06 -14.22
N ASP A 57 -5.23 1.41 -13.05
CA ASP A 57 -6.08 0.51 -12.28
C ASP A 57 -7.43 0.33 -12.99
N LYS A 58 -7.77 -0.93 -13.30
CA LYS A 58 -9.02 -1.32 -13.96
C LYS A 58 -10.05 -1.89 -12.98
N SER A 59 -9.78 -1.85 -11.68
CA SER A 59 -10.75 -2.30 -10.68
C SER A 59 -12.02 -1.48 -10.78
N ILE A 60 -13.17 -2.16 -10.83
CA ILE A 60 -14.48 -1.51 -10.68
C ILE A 60 -14.61 -1.14 -9.21
N ARG A 61 -14.84 0.14 -8.93
CA ARG A 61 -15.03 0.68 -7.58
C ARG A 61 -16.47 0.48 -7.10
#